data_AF-A0AB33J281-F1
#
_entry.id   AF-A0AB33J281-F1
#
_cell.length_a   1.000
_cell.length_b   1.000
_cell.length_c   1.000
_cell.angle_alpha   90.00
_cell.angle_beta   90.00
_cell.angle_gamma   90.00
#
_symmetry.space_group_name_H-M   'P 1'
#
loop_
_entity.id
_entity.type
_entity.pdbx_description
1 polymer ?
#
loop_
_entity_poly.entity_id
_entity_poly.type
_entity_poly.pdbx_seq_one_letter_code
_entity_poly.pdbx_strand_id
1 'polypeptide(L)'
;MLIEEHGPKRYRRTKADLEAGIIKSAEALIKKKGFSAMLVTDLMKKAKIEPPVFYNRYNNLDEFFDDFVKKYDYWFKDVVAGSQFPSNTEAGYVSIFKEVRKALVDRSVMLELLRWEIAEGNETTKRTAMLREMHTLPLVRSFEECFKDSAIDIAAISSLIIGGIYYLNLHRDRSLFSGIDVKSEEGQERIEHAIETLGRMIYRYDEVRNEKAAIAERLKREGVSQDVIDRCVTL
;
A
#
# COMPACT_ATOMS: atom_id res chain seq x y z
N MET A 1 18.01 -49.16 -42.34
CA MET A 1 18.58 -48.14 -41.43
C MET A 1 17.41 -47.53 -40.66
N LEU A 2 17.26 -47.88 -39.39
CA LEU A 2 16.27 -47.27 -38.50
C LEU A 2 16.90 -46.00 -37.91
N ILE A 3 16.23 -44.86 -38.09
CA ILE A 3 16.62 -43.58 -37.49
C ILE A 3 16.08 -43.59 -36.06
N GLU A 4 16.97 -43.63 -35.07
CA GLU A 4 16.60 -43.44 -33.67
C GLU A 4 16.25 -41.97 -33.41
N GLU A 5 14.94 -41.69 -33.29
CA GLU A 5 14.46 -40.42 -32.74
C GLU A 5 14.93 -40.27 -31.30
N HIS A 6 15.92 -39.41 -31.10
CA HIS A 6 16.32 -38.98 -29.77
C HIS A 6 15.22 -38.07 -29.21
N GLY A 7 14.40 -38.61 -28.30
CA GLY A 7 13.39 -37.85 -27.57
C GLY A 7 13.99 -36.62 -26.86
N PRO A 8 13.20 -35.55 -26.63
CA PRO A 8 13.71 -34.29 -26.13
C PRO A 8 14.42 -34.47 -24.79
N LYS A 9 15.70 -34.04 -24.70
CA LYS A 9 16.48 -34.02 -23.46
C LYS A 9 15.70 -33.25 -22.39
N ARG A 10 15.18 -33.94 -21.37
CA ARG A 10 14.60 -33.33 -20.18
C ARG A 10 15.70 -32.55 -19.45
N TYR A 11 15.72 -31.24 -19.65
CA TYR A 11 16.59 -30.35 -18.89
C TYR A 11 16.24 -30.45 -17.39
N ARG A 12 17.23 -30.85 -16.58
CA ARG A 12 17.05 -30.95 -15.13
C ARG A 12 16.95 -29.53 -14.58
N ARG A 13 15.75 -29.12 -14.15
CA ARG A 13 15.53 -27.82 -13.49
C ARG A 13 16.51 -27.67 -12.33
N THR A 14 17.16 -26.52 -12.25
CA THR A 14 18.01 -26.19 -11.11
C THR A 14 17.16 -25.95 -9.85
N LYS A 15 17.81 -25.89 -8.67
CA LYS A 15 17.12 -25.53 -7.43
C LYS A 15 16.43 -24.15 -7.54
N ALA A 16 17.10 -23.19 -8.19
CA ALA A 16 16.59 -21.84 -8.41
C ALA A 16 15.39 -21.82 -9.37
N ASP A 17 15.43 -22.58 -10.48
CA ASP A 17 14.30 -22.66 -11.41
C ASP A 17 13.04 -23.24 -10.76
N LEU A 18 13.24 -24.22 -9.87
CA LEU A 18 12.15 -24.81 -9.09
C LEU A 18 11.51 -23.79 -8.15
N GLU A 19 12.35 -23.06 -7.42
CA GLU A 19 11.90 -22.05 -6.46
C GLU A 19 11.15 -20.91 -7.17
N ALA A 20 11.72 -20.37 -8.26
CA ALA A 20 11.05 -19.38 -9.09
C ALA A 20 9.70 -19.90 -9.65
N GLY A 21 9.65 -21.18 -10.04
CA GLY A 21 8.42 -21.83 -10.51
C GLY A 21 7.34 -21.96 -9.42
N ILE A 22 7.74 -22.28 -8.19
CA ILE A 22 6.84 -22.33 -7.03
C ILE A 22 6.30 -20.92 -6.73
N ILE A 23 7.19 -19.94 -6.62
CA ILE A 23 6.82 -18.56 -6.32
C ILE A 23 5.85 -17.99 -7.36
N LYS A 24 6.15 -18.13 -8.66
CA LYS A 24 5.27 -17.67 -9.74
C LYS A 24 3.91 -18.37 -9.72
N SER A 25 3.89 -19.65 -9.36
CA SER A 25 2.65 -20.43 -9.25
C SER A 25 1.80 -19.98 -8.08
N ALA A 26 2.43 -19.69 -6.93
CA ALA A 26 1.77 -19.13 -5.76
C ALA A 26 1.19 -17.74 -6.04
N GLU A 27 1.93 -16.83 -6.67
CA GLU A 27 1.41 -15.51 -7.06
C GLU A 27 0.14 -15.62 -7.91
N ALA A 28 0.15 -16.52 -8.91
CA ALA A 28 -1.00 -16.73 -9.77
C ALA A 28 -2.21 -17.34 -9.02
N LEU A 29 -1.96 -18.24 -8.07
CA LEU A 29 -3.01 -18.86 -7.26
C LEU A 29 -3.60 -17.88 -6.24
N ILE A 30 -2.76 -17.14 -5.52
CA ILE A 30 -3.15 -16.13 -4.55
C ILE A 30 -3.98 -15.04 -5.23
N LYS A 31 -3.51 -14.49 -6.36
CA LYS A 31 -4.30 -13.54 -7.14
C LYS A 31 -5.62 -14.11 -7.65
N LYS A 32 -5.76 -15.44 -7.77
CA LYS A 32 -6.99 -16.07 -8.26
C LYS A 32 -7.98 -16.38 -7.14
N LYS A 33 -7.50 -16.96 -6.04
CA LYS A 33 -8.32 -17.58 -4.99
C LYS A 33 -8.16 -16.92 -3.61
N GLY A 34 -7.15 -16.07 -3.41
CA GLY A 34 -6.73 -15.56 -2.10
C GLY A 34 -5.83 -16.54 -1.34
N PHE A 35 -5.30 -16.10 -0.20
CA PHE A 35 -4.46 -16.92 0.69
C PHE A 35 -5.26 -18.05 1.34
N SER A 36 -6.38 -17.71 1.99
CA SER A 36 -7.23 -18.62 2.77
C SER A 36 -7.72 -19.86 2.01
N ALA A 37 -7.97 -19.72 0.70
CA ALA A 37 -8.53 -20.80 -0.12
C ALA A 37 -7.47 -21.58 -0.90
N MET A 38 -6.17 -21.28 -0.71
CA MET A 38 -5.09 -21.99 -1.40
C MET A 38 -4.72 -23.27 -0.65
N LEU A 39 -4.53 -24.36 -1.39
CA LEU A 39 -4.06 -25.64 -0.85
C LEU A 39 -2.64 -25.95 -1.33
N VAL A 40 -1.85 -26.69 -0.54
CA VAL A 40 -0.53 -27.19 -0.96
C VAL A 40 -0.65 -28.02 -2.25
N THR A 41 -1.71 -28.82 -2.37
CA THR A 41 -1.99 -29.63 -3.57
C THR A 41 -2.23 -28.78 -4.82
N ASP A 42 -2.93 -27.66 -4.69
CA ASP A 42 -3.11 -26.69 -5.78
C ASP A 42 -1.76 -26.10 -6.21
N LEU A 43 -0.92 -25.72 -5.25
CA LEU A 43 0.39 -25.15 -5.51
C LEU A 43 1.32 -26.15 -6.21
N MET A 44 1.42 -27.38 -5.70
CA MET A 44 2.23 -28.44 -6.29
C MET A 44 1.79 -28.76 -7.72
N LYS A 45 0.48 -28.88 -7.94
CA LYS A 45 -0.11 -29.09 -9.28
C LYS A 45 0.21 -27.94 -10.23
N LYS A 46 0.06 -26.69 -9.78
CA LYS A 46 0.32 -25.50 -10.60
C LYS A 46 1.80 -25.35 -10.96
N ALA A 47 2.69 -25.61 -10.01
CA ALA A 47 4.16 -25.55 -10.18
C ALA A 47 4.74 -26.78 -10.88
N LYS A 48 3.93 -27.82 -11.13
CA LYS A 48 4.35 -29.11 -11.70
C LYS A 48 5.51 -29.70 -10.91
N ILE A 49 5.32 -29.86 -9.61
CA ILE A 49 6.27 -30.47 -8.69
C ILE A 49 5.62 -31.62 -7.94
N GLU A 50 6.45 -32.62 -7.60
CA GLU A 50 6.04 -33.75 -6.77
C GLU A 50 6.10 -33.36 -5.28
N PRO A 51 5.32 -34.01 -4.39
CA PRO A 51 5.29 -33.69 -2.96
C PRO A 51 6.67 -33.61 -2.28
N PRO A 52 7.62 -34.53 -2.53
CA PRO A 52 8.95 -34.42 -1.93
C PRO A 52 9.70 -33.14 -2.31
N VAL A 53 9.42 -32.54 -3.47
CA VAL A 53 10.06 -31.29 -3.88
C VAL A 53 9.59 -30.11 -3.02
N PHE A 54 8.31 -30.09 -2.64
CA PHE A 54 7.75 -29.09 -1.75
C PHE A 54 8.20 -29.32 -0.31
N TYR A 55 8.01 -30.54 0.21
CA TYR A 55 8.28 -30.86 1.62
C TYR A 55 9.77 -30.86 2.00
N ASN A 56 10.67 -30.99 1.03
CA ASN A 56 12.11 -30.76 1.25
C ASN A 56 12.48 -29.27 1.40
N ARG A 57 11.53 -28.35 1.22
CA ARG A 57 11.74 -26.89 1.30
C ARG A 57 10.88 -26.24 2.38
N TYR A 58 9.65 -26.70 2.52
CA TYR A 58 8.66 -26.15 3.44
C TYR A 58 7.94 -27.30 4.14
N ASN A 59 7.82 -27.24 5.47
CA ASN A 59 7.14 -28.24 6.28
C ASN A 59 5.62 -28.26 5.99
N ASN A 60 5.03 -27.10 5.72
CA ASN A 60 3.61 -26.93 5.44
C ASN A 60 3.33 -25.67 4.63
N LEU A 61 2.04 -25.37 4.40
CA LEU A 61 1.62 -24.18 3.65
C LEU A 61 1.91 -22.88 4.39
N ASP A 62 1.77 -22.89 5.71
CA ASP A 62 1.90 -21.69 6.54
C ASP A 62 3.35 -21.21 6.57
N GLU A 63 4.32 -22.12 6.69
CA GLU A 63 5.73 -21.79 6.56
C GLU A 63 6.06 -21.27 5.16
N PHE A 64 5.50 -21.90 4.12
CA PHE A 64 5.64 -21.38 2.76
C PHE A 64 5.09 -19.95 2.65
N PHE A 65 3.91 -19.68 3.23
CA PHE A 65 3.34 -18.33 3.22
C PHE A 65 4.19 -17.34 4.00
N ASP A 66 4.70 -17.69 5.17
CA ASP A 66 5.56 -16.83 5.96
C ASP A 66 6.80 -16.39 5.17
N ASP A 67 7.43 -17.33 4.46
CA ASP A 67 8.56 -17.02 3.58
C ASP A 67 8.15 -16.25 2.33
N PHE A 68 7.04 -16.64 1.71
CA PHE A 68 6.54 -16.03 0.48
C PHE A 68 6.19 -14.55 0.67
N VAL A 69 5.59 -14.18 1.81
CA VAL A 69 5.14 -12.79 2.03
C VAL A 69 6.30 -11.83 2.33
N LYS A 70 7.48 -12.33 2.75
CA LYS A 70 8.66 -11.50 3.06
C LYS A 70 9.11 -10.62 1.89
N LYS A 71 8.90 -11.07 0.65
CA LYS A 71 9.22 -10.26 -0.54
C LYS A 71 8.28 -9.07 -0.75
N TYR A 72 7.15 -9.02 -0.04
CA TYR A 72 6.21 -7.90 -0.06
C TYR A 72 6.35 -7.01 1.18
N ASP A 73 7.16 -7.36 2.18
CA ASP A 73 7.34 -6.53 3.40
C ASP A 73 7.87 -5.12 3.04
N TYR A 74 8.60 -5.00 1.93
CA TYR A 74 9.17 -3.72 1.45
C TYR A 74 8.38 -3.03 0.33
N TRP A 75 7.19 -3.51 -0.04
CA TRP A 75 6.43 -2.97 -1.18
C TRP A 75 6.20 -1.45 -1.12
N PHE A 76 6.07 -0.90 0.09
CA PHE A 76 5.83 0.52 0.28
C PHE A 76 7.05 1.38 -0.09
N LYS A 77 8.27 0.83 -0.03
CA LYS A 77 9.46 1.52 -0.53
C LYS A 77 9.37 1.75 -2.04
N ASP A 78 8.85 0.77 -2.79
CA ASP A 78 8.65 0.90 -4.24
C ASP A 78 7.58 1.95 -4.55
N VAL A 79 6.53 2.01 -3.74
CA VAL A 79 5.48 3.06 -3.84
C VAL A 79 6.07 4.45 -3.63
N VAL A 80 6.87 4.64 -2.58
CA VAL A 80 7.52 5.94 -2.31
C VAL A 80 8.52 6.29 -3.41
N ALA A 81 9.27 5.32 -3.93
CA ALA A 81 10.19 5.51 -5.05
C ALA A 81 9.49 5.89 -6.37
N GLY A 82 8.19 5.58 -6.51
CA GLY A 82 7.37 6.03 -7.62
C GLY A 82 7.03 7.52 -7.59
N SER A 83 7.09 8.16 -6.40
CA SER A 83 6.82 9.60 -6.27
C SER A 83 7.96 10.42 -6.85
N GLN A 84 7.62 11.34 -7.77
CA GLN A 84 8.59 12.26 -8.38
C GLN A 84 8.78 13.55 -7.57
N PHE A 85 7.95 13.77 -6.55
CA PHE A 85 7.94 14.98 -5.75
C PHE A 85 8.60 14.74 -4.39
N PRO A 86 9.28 15.76 -3.81
CA PRO A 86 9.79 15.67 -2.45
C PRO A 86 8.67 15.37 -1.47
N SER A 87 8.89 14.40 -0.57
CA SER A 87 7.84 13.94 0.35
C SER A 87 7.33 15.06 1.26
N ASN A 88 8.10 16.11 1.54
CA ASN A 88 7.69 17.23 2.40
C ASN A 88 6.83 18.32 1.71
N THR A 89 6.29 18.07 0.51
CA THR A 89 5.48 19.05 -0.25
C THR A 89 4.04 18.56 -0.41
N GLU A 90 3.09 19.47 -0.70
CA GLU A 90 1.70 19.11 -1.04
C GLU A 90 1.68 18.08 -2.19
N ALA A 91 2.44 18.35 -3.25
CA ALA A 91 2.55 17.45 -4.39
C ALA A 91 3.13 16.08 -4.01
N GLY A 92 4.13 16.03 -3.13
CA GLY A 92 4.68 14.79 -2.57
C GLY A 92 3.67 14.01 -1.74
N TYR A 93 2.96 14.70 -0.85
CA TYR A 93 1.90 14.10 -0.03
C TYR A 93 0.83 13.44 -0.90
N VAL A 94 0.28 14.20 -1.86
CA VAL A 94 -0.74 13.70 -2.81
C VAL A 94 -0.20 12.55 -3.66
N SER A 95 1.02 12.69 -4.18
CA SER A 95 1.68 11.70 -5.05
C SER A 95 1.81 10.33 -4.39
N ILE A 96 2.15 10.28 -3.09
CA ILE A 96 2.27 9.01 -2.36
C ILE A 96 0.94 8.25 -2.33
N PHE A 97 -0.18 8.93 -2.05
CA PHE A 97 -1.49 8.26 -2.06
C PHE A 97 -1.90 7.79 -3.46
N LYS A 98 -1.56 8.56 -4.50
CA LYS A 98 -1.78 8.14 -5.89
C LYS A 98 -0.96 6.91 -6.26
N GLU A 99 0.31 6.84 -5.86
CA GLU A 99 1.15 5.66 -6.11
C GLU A 99 0.68 4.44 -5.30
N VAL A 100 0.22 4.61 -4.05
CA VAL A 100 -0.42 3.52 -3.29
C VAL A 100 -1.64 3.00 -4.06
N ARG A 101 -2.53 3.92 -4.48
CA ARG A 101 -3.74 3.58 -5.21
C ARG A 101 -3.38 2.78 -6.46
N LYS A 102 -2.46 3.28 -7.28
CA LYS A 102 -1.98 2.63 -8.52
C LYS A 102 -1.44 1.23 -8.27
N ALA A 103 -0.66 1.03 -7.19
CA ALA A 103 -0.14 -0.28 -6.80
C ALA A 103 -1.25 -1.29 -6.40
N LEU A 104 -2.44 -0.80 -6.06
CA LEU A 104 -3.59 -1.60 -5.64
C LEU A 104 -4.72 -1.70 -6.67
N VAL A 105 -4.71 -0.90 -7.75
CA VAL A 105 -5.75 -0.91 -8.81
C VAL A 105 -5.89 -2.28 -9.48
N ASP A 106 -4.77 -2.96 -9.70
CA ASP A 106 -4.78 -4.30 -10.27
C ASP A 106 -4.95 -5.37 -9.20
N ARG A 107 -5.25 -6.58 -9.65
CA ARG A 107 -5.24 -7.74 -8.75
C ARG A 107 -3.79 -8.07 -8.42
N SER A 108 -3.34 -7.60 -7.27
CA SER A 108 -1.98 -7.77 -6.77
C SER A 108 -1.95 -8.74 -5.60
N VAL A 109 -0.78 -9.32 -5.34
CA VAL A 109 -0.59 -10.14 -4.13
C VAL A 109 -0.71 -9.27 -2.89
N MET A 110 -0.27 -8.00 -2.95
CA MET A 110 -0.43 -7.07 -1.85
C MET A 110 -1.89 -6.85 -1.47
N LEU A 111 -2.79 -6.68 -2.45
CA LEU A 111 -4.22 -6.54 -2.18
C LEU A 111 -4.82 -7.80 -1.53
N GLU A 112 -4.39 -8.99 -1.96
CA GLU A 112 -4.81 -10.24 -1.33
C GLU A 112 -4.19 -10.43 0.07
N LEU A 113 -2.99 -9.89 0.32
CA LEU A 113 -2.37 -9.89 1.64
C LEU A 113 -3.15 -8.98 2.60
N LEU A 114 -3.51 -7.76 2.17
CA LEU A 114 -4.39 -6.87 2.96
C LEU A 114 -5.73 -7.54 3.28
N ARG A 115 -6.30 -8.27 2.33
CA ARG A 115 -7.54 -9.03 2.54
C ARG A 115 -7.35 -10.14 3.58
N TRP A 116 -6.24 -10.86 3.51
CA TRP A 116 -5.92 -11.95 4.43
C TRP A 116 -5.71 -11.45 5.85
N GLU A 117 -5.00 -10.33 6.02
CA GLU A 117 -4.75 -9.72 7.33
C GLU A 117 -6.03 -9.31 8.07
N ILE A 118 -7.05 -8.86 7.34
CA ILE A 118 -8.36 -8.51 7.91
C ILE A 118 -9.21 -9.74 8.19
N ALA A 119 -9.12 -10.76 7.33
CA ALA A 119 -9.92 -11.97 7.45
C ALA A 119 -9.42 -12.92 8.55
N GLU A 120 -8.11 -13.01 8.75
CA GLU A 120 -7.47 -13.99 9.63
C GLU A 120 -6.34 -13.38 10.47
N GLY A 121 -6.47 -13.46 11.79
CA GLY A 121 -5.47 -12.99 12.75
C GLY A 121 -4.47 -14.07 13.17
N ASN A 122 -3.68 -14.61 12.23
CA ASN A 122 -2.59 -15.55 12.53
C ASN A 122 -1.25 -14.82 12.71
N GLU A 123 -0.20 -15.56 13.10
CA GLU A 123 1.10 -14.95 13.41
C GLU A 123 1.75 -14.30 12.17
N THR A 124 1.61 -14.90 10.99
CA THR A 124 2.12 -14.32 9.74
C THR A 124 1.41 -13.02 9.39
N THR A 125 0.07 -12.97 9.46
CA THR A 125 -0.68 -11.76 9.12
C THR A 125 -0.45 -10.62 10.10
N LYS A 126 -0.35 -10.92 11.40
CA LYS A 126 0.05 -9.93 12.40
C LYS A 126 1.46 -9.39 12.12
N ARG A 127 2.41 -10.28 11.82
CA ARG A 127 3.80 -9.91 11.52
C ARG A 127 3.88 -8.99 10.30
N THR A 128 3.22 -9.33 9.19
CA THR A 128 3.27 -8.52 7.96
C THR A 128 2.61 -7.15 8.18
N ALA A 129 1.50 -7.08 8.91
CA ALA A 129 0.85 -5.83 9.25
C ALA A 129 1.75 -4.92 10.12
N MET A 130 2.38 -5.49 11.16
CA MET A 130 3.31 -4.76 12.04
C MET A 130 4.56 -4.28 11.31
N LEU A 131 5.14 -5.11 10.45
CA LEU A 131 6.30 -4.71 9.63
C LEU A 131 5.95 -3.59 8.67
N ARG A 132 4.76 -3.65 8.05
CA ARG A 132 4.29 -2.58 7.18
C ARG A 132 4.20 -1.25 7.93
N GLU A 133 3.58 -1.24 9.12
CA GLU A 133 3.53 -0.05 9.97
C GLU A 133 4.94 0.46 10.32
N MET A 134 5.83 -0.44 10.76
CA MET A 134 7.22 -0.07 11.08
C MET A 134 7.94 0.58 9.90
N HIS A 135 7.70 0.10 8.68
CA HIS A 135 8.32 0.64 7.47
C HIS A 135 7.72 1.96 7.00
N THR A 136 6.45 2.26 7.34
CA THR A 136 5.81 3.54 7.00
C THR A 136 6.11 4.65 8.01
N LEU A 137 6.40 4.31 9.27
CA LEU A 137 6.63 5.28 10.35
C LEU A 137 7.67 6.38 10.03
N PRO A 138 8.83 6.11 9.40
CA PRO A 138 9.77 7.18 9.07
C PRO A 138 9.18 8.25 8.14
N LEU A 139 8.35 7.83 7.17
CA LEU A 139 7.65 8.75 6.28
C LEU A 139 6.60 9.54 7.04
N VAL A 140 5.79 8.86 7.88
CA VAL A 140 4.77 9.52 8.72
C VAL A 140 5.41 10.61 9.58
N ARG A 141 6.52 10.29 10.27
CA ARG A 141 7.26 11.25 11.09
C ARG A 141 7.79 12.45 10.30
N SER A 142 8.19 12.24 9.03
CA SER A 142 8.60 13.34 8.17
C SER A 142 7.47 14.32 7.88
N PHE A 143 6.24 13.83 7.76
CA PHE A 143 5.05 14.68 7.63
C PHE A 143 4.68 15.32 8.96
N GLU A 144 4.69 14.59 10.07
CA GLU A 144 4.45 15.15 11.40
C GLU A 144 5.39 16.33 11.68
N GLU A 145 6.66 16.24 11.30
CA GLU A 145 7.61 17.36 11.41
C GLU A 145 7.22 18.56 10.55
N CYS A 146 6.68 18.35 9.33
CA CYS A 146 6.16 19.45 8.49
C CYS A 146 4.97 20.16 9.12
N PHE A 147 4.18 19.44 9.91
CA PHE A 147 2.96 19.92 10.55
C PHE A 147 3.12 20.10 12.07
N LYS A 148 4.34 20.15 12.61
CA LYS A 148 4.58 20.13 14.07
C LYS A 148 4.00 21.34 14.81
N ASP A 149 4.01 22.49 14.13
CA ASP A 149 3.43 23.73 14.63
C ASP A 149 1.95 23.83 14.24
N SER A 150 1.41 22.79 13.57
CA SER A 150 0.04 22.65 13.11
C SER A 150 -0.93 22.14 14.15
N ALA A 151 -2.19 22.54 14.04
CA ALA A 151 -3.30 21.87 14.74
C ALA A 151 -3.76 20.61 13.98
N ILE A 152 -3.16 20.35 12.81
CA ILE A 152 -3.47 19.24 11.95
C ILE A 152 -2.76 17.98 12.45
N ASP A 153 -3.55 16.98 12.85
CA ASP A 153 -3.05 15.62 13.05
C ASP A 153 -2.89 14.94 11.68
N ILE A 154 -1.75 15.18 11.04
CA ILE A 154 -1.48 14.68 9.68
C ILE A 154 -1.41 13.15 9.66
N ALA A 155 -0.97 12.51 10.74
CA ALA A 155 -0.88 11.06 10.84
C ALA A 155 -2.28 10.42 10.85
N ALA A 156 -3.21 10.95 11.66
CA ALA A 156 -4.59 10.49 11.70
C ALA A 156 -5.33 10.73 10.39
N ILE A 157 -5.16 11.91 9.78
CA ILE A 157 -5.78 12.22 8.48
C ILE A 157 -5.24 11.28 7.39
N SER A 158 -3.93 11.07 7.34
CA SER A 158 -3.30 10.15 6.39
C SER A 158 -3.80 8.72 6.59
N SER A 159 -4.03 8.30 7.84
CA SER A 159 -4.57 7.00 8.21
C SER A 159 -6.01 6.80 7.69
N LEU A 160 -6.84 7.85 7.70
CA LEU A 160 -8.17 7.81 7.11
C LEU A 160 -8.12 7.70 5.58
N ILE A 161 -7.23 8.46 4.94
CA ILE A 161 -7.07 8.43 3.48
C ILE A 161 -6.59 7.05 3.02
N ILE A 162 -5.54 6.50 3.64
CA ILE A 162 -4.99 5.19 3.29
C ILE A 162 -6.00 4.07 3.55
N GLY A 163 -6.72 4.13 4.68
CA GLY A 163 -7.79 3.18 5.00
C GLY A 163 -8.91 3.22 3.97
N GLY A 164 -9.29 4.42 3.51
CA GLY A 164 -10.23 4.60 2.40
C GLY A 164 -9.73 3.96 1.10
N ILE A 165 -8.48 4.22 0.69
CA ILE A 165 -7.89 3.63 -0.51
C ILE A 165 -7.87 2.11 -0.43
N TYR A 166 -7.48 1.54 0.71
CA TYR A 166 -7.47 0.09 0.93
C TYR A 166 -8.87 -0.49 0.82
N TYR A 167 -9.83 0.08 1.55
CA TYR A 167 -11.21 -0.42 1.55
C TYR A 167 -11.86 -0.36 0.17
N LEU A 168 -11.71 0.77 -0.55
CA LEU A 168 -12.24 0.92 -1.90
C LEU A 168 -11.72 -0.17 -2.84
N ASN A 169 -10.42 -0.47 -2.80
CA ASN A 169 -9.82 -1.53 -3.61
C ASN A 169 -10.24 -2.93 -3.16
N LEU A 170 -10.36 -3.18 -1.86
CA LEU A 170 -10.82 -4.47 -1.32
C LEU A 170 -12.29 -4.75 -1.68
N HIS A 171 -13.10 -3.70 -1.81
CA HIS A 171 -14.54 -3.74 -2.08
C HIS A 171 -14.91 -3.74 -3.58
N ARG A 172 -13.97 -3.42 -4.49
CA ARG A 172 -14.21 -3.16 -5.91
C ARG A 172 -14.93 -4.26 -6.71
N ASP A 173 -14.94 -5.50 -6.22
CA ASP A 173 -15.63 -6.64 -6.85
C ASP A 173 -16.99 -6.96 -6.20
N ARG A 174 -17.47 -6.11 -5.28
CA ARG A 174 -18.73 -6.31 -4.56
C ARG A 174 -19.84 -5.43 -5.10
N SER A 175 -19.59 -4.14 -5.24
CA SER A 175 -20.48 -3.20 -5.90
C SER A 175 -19.74 -1.91 -6.20
N LEU A 176 -20.41 -0.99 -6.89
CA LEU A 176 -20.06 0.42 -6.85
C LEU A 176 -19.97 0.89 -5.40
N PHE A 177 -19.10 1.86 -5.12
CA PHE A 177 -19.01 2.50 -3.81
C PHE A 177 -19.37 3.97 -3.94
N SER A 178 -20.45 4.41 -3.28
CA SER A 178 -21.01 5.76 -3.48
C SER A 178 -21.28 6.09 -4.96
N GLY A 179 -21.68 5.10 -5.75
CA GLY A 179 -21.89 5.23 -7.20
C GLY A 179 -20.62 5.28 -8.05
N ILE A 180 -19.44 5.09 -7.46
CA ILE A 180 -18.15 5.07 -8.17
C ILE A 180 -17.78 3.62 -8.49
N ASP A 181 -17.52 3.32 -9.76
CA ASP A 181 -16.86 2.08 -10.15
C ASP A 181 -15.35 2.23 -9.97
N VAL A 182 -14.79 1.66 -8.91
CA VAL A 182 -13.37 1.76 -8.57
C VAL A 182 -12.47 1.17 -9.68
N LYS A 183 -13.00 0.30 -10.55
CA LYS A 183 -12.25 -0.33 -11.63
C LYS A 183 -12.24 0.50 -12.91
N SER A 184 -13.27 1.30 -13.16
CA SER A 184 -13.39 2.09 -14.40
C SER A 184 -12.45 3.29 -14.36
N GLU A 185 -11.86 3.65 -15.50
CA GLU A 185 -10.97 4.81 -15.65
C GLU A 185 -11.58 6.10 -15.06
N GLU A 186 -12.87 6.36 -15.33
CA GLU A 186 -13.60 7.49 -14.73
C GLU A 186 -13.62 7.43 -13.19
N GLY A 187 -13.92 6.27 -12.61
CA GLY A 187 -13.91 6.13 -11.15
C GLY A 187 -12.51 6.24 -10.56
N GLN A 188 -11.49 5.82 -11.32
CA GLN A 188 -10.09 6.00 -10.96
C GLN A 188 -9.72 7.49 -10.87
N GLU A 189 -10.03 8.26 -11.91
CA GLU A 189 -9.80 9.70 -11.97
C GLU A 189 -10.55 10.46 -10.88
N ARG A 190 -11.82 10.10 -10.62
CA ARG A 190 -12.62 10.73 -9.56
C ARG A 190 -12.00 10.56 -8.18
N ILE A 191 -11.45 9.38 -7.88
CA ILE A 191 -10.76 9.12 -6.61
C ILE A 191 -9.45 9.91 -6.54
N GLU A 192 -8.68 9.96 -7.63
CA GLU A 192 -7.44 10.73 -7.66
C GLU A 192 -7.67 12.23 -7.47
N HIS A 193 -8.70 12.79 -8.09
CA HIS A 193 -9.07 14.19 -7.90
C HIS A 193 -9.55 14.48 -6.47
N ALA A 194 -10.23 13.53 -5.83
CA ALA A 194 -10.59 13.65 -4.43
C ALA A 194 -9.34 13.68 -3.52
N ILE A 195 -8.33 12.84 -3.80
CA ILE A 195 -7.05 12.84 -3.08
C ILE A 195 -6.33 14.19 -3.25
N GLU A 196 -6.27 14.73 -4.47
CA GLU A 196 -5.70 16.07 -4.73
C GLU A 196 -6.44 17.15 -3.95
N THR A 197 -7.77 17.10 -3.94
CA THR A 197 -8.61 18.07 -3.22
C THR A 197 -8.34 18.02 -1.73
N LEU A 198 -8.26 16.81 -1.15
CA LEU A 198 -7.93 16.62 0.27
C LEU A 198 -6.53 17.16 0.59
N GLY A 199 -5.52 16.85 -0.23
CA GLY A 199 -4.17 17.38 -0.06
C GLY A 199 -4.16 18.91 -0.06
N ARG A 200 -4.80 19.53 -1.06
CA ARG A 200 -4.92 20.98 -1.14
C ARG A 200 -5.62 21.59 0.06
N MET A 201 -6.71 20.98 0.54
CA MET A 201 -7.44 21.46 1.72
C MET A 201 -6.56 21.45 2.97
N ILE A 202 -5.79 20.37 3.18
CA ILE A 202 -4.89 20.22 4.33
C ILE A 202 -3.80 21.30 4.30
N TYR A 203 -3.09 21.43 3.19
CA TYR A 203 -1.98 22.38 3.08
C TYR A 203 -2.45 23.83 3.11
N ARG A 204 -3.58 24.16 2.46
CA ARG A 204 -4.17 25.49 2.53
C ARG A 204 -4.64 25.86 3.93
N TYR A 205 -5.21 24.90 4.66
CA TYR A 205 -5.63 25.14 6.05
C TYR A 205 -4.42 25.47 6.94
N ASP A 206 -3.31 24.77 6.76
CA ASP A 206 -2.07 25.08 7.47
C ASP A 206 -1.48 26.44 7.09
N GLU A 207 -1.42 26.75 5.79
CA GLU A 207 -0.90 28.01 5.26
C GLU A 207 -1.67 29.22 5.81
N VAL A 208 -3.00 29.24 5.69
CA VAL A 208 -3.85 30.35 6.17
C VAL A 208 -3.68 30.57 7.67
N ARG A 209 -3.53 29.50 8.43
CA ARG A 209 -3.30 29.58 9.87
C ARG A 209 -1.92 30.14 10.20
N ASN A 210 -0.89 29.73 9.48
CA ASN A 210 0.47 30.25 9.62
C ASN A 210 0.52 31.75 9.25
N GLU A 211 -0.19 32.17 8.19
CA GLU A 211 -0.35 33.57 7.82
C GLU A 211 -1.04 34.38 8.92
N LYS A 212 -2.15 33.88 9.48
CA LYS A 212 -2.87 34.52 10.59
C LYS A 212 -1.97 34.68 11.82
N ALA A 213 -1.20 33.66 12.18
CA ALA A 213 -0.24 33.72 13.28
C ALA A 213 0.86 34.76 13.01
N ALA A 214 1.39 34.82 11.79
CA ALA A 214 2.40 35.79 11.40
C ALA A 214 1.86 37.24 11.42
N ILE A 215 0.59 37.45 11.01
CA ILE A 215 -0.09 38.74 11.07
C ILE A 215 -0.28 39.16 12.54
N ALA A 216 -0.76 38.26 13.40
CA ALA A 216 -0.94 38.52 14.82
C ALA A 216 0.36 38.97 15.49
N GLU A 217 1.47 38.27 15.22
CA GLU A 217 2.79 38.63 15.75
C GLU A 217 3.31 39.98 15.24
N ARG A 218 3.06 40.33 13.97
CA ARG A 218 3.40 41.66 13.45
C ARG A 218 2.59 42.76 14.14
N LEU A 219 1.27 42.60 14.24
CA LEU A 219 0.40 43.57 14.91
C LEU A 219 0.81 43.78 16.38
N LYS A 220 1.18 42.70 17.07
CA LYS A 220 1.68 42.76 18.44
C LYS A 220 2.98 43.56 18.57
N ARG A 221 3.91 43.42 17.62
CA ARG A 221 5.15 44.21 17.58
C ARG A 221 4.92 45.70 17.31
N GLU A 222 3.88 46.03 16.54
CA GLU A 222 3.44 47.41 16.29
C GLU A 222 2.62 48.01 17.45
N GLY A 223 2.45 47.28 18.56
CA GLY A 223 1.77 47.77 19.77
C GLY A 223 0.24 47.70 19.71
N VAL A 224 -0.33 46.97 18.76
CA VAL A 224 -1.78 46.73 18.69
C VAL A 224 -2.22 45.87 19.88
N SER A 225 -3.34 46.22 20.51
CA SER A 225 -3.85 45.49 21.68
C SER A 225 -4.29 44.06 21.30
N GLN A 226 -4.14 43.12 22.25
CA GLN A 226 -4.51 41.72 22.03
C GLN A 226 -5.99 41.56 21.62
N ASP A 227 -6.90 42.32 22.22
CA ASP A 227 -8.33 42.31 21.89
C ASP A 227 -8.64 42.75 20.44
N VAL A 228 -7.84 43.65 19.86
CA VAL A 228 -7.98 44.03 18.44
C VAL A 228 -7.39 42.94 17.54
N ILE A 229 -6.25 42.35 17.93
CA ILE A 229 -5.64 41.25 17.19
C ILE A 229 -6.60 40.06 17.09
N ASP A 230 -7.16 39.62 18.22
CA ASP A 230 -8.08 38.49 18.29
C ASP A 230 -9.31 38.72 17.40
N ARG A 231 -9.87 39.94 17.38
CA ARG A 231 -10.99 40.30 16.48
C ARG A 231 -10.62 40.25 14.99
N CYS A 232 -9.37 40.51 14.63
CA CYS A 232 -8.91 40.53 13.25
C CYS A 232 -8.50 39.15 12.71
N VAL A 233 -7.94 38.26 13.54
CA VAL A 233 -7.38 36.97 13.08
C VAL A 233 -8.33 35.78 13.25
N THR A 234 -9.41 35.92 14.02
CA THR A 234 -10.33 34.81 14.37
C THR A 234 -11.58 34.70 13.47
N LEU A 235 -11.66 35.45 12.37
CA LEU A 235 -12.73 35.33 11.35
C LEU A 235 -12.50 34.12 10.42
#